data_AF-A0A9N9N1D2-F1
#
_entry.id   AF-A0A9N9N1D2-F1
#
_cell.length_a   1.000
_cell.length_b   1.000
_cell.length_c   1.000
_cell.angle_alpha   90.00
_cell.angle_beta   90.00
_cell.angle_gamma   90.00
#
_symmetry.space_group_name_H-M   'P 1'
#
loop_
_entity.id
_entity.type
_entity.pdbx_description
1 polymer ?
#
loop_
_entity_poly.entity_id
_entity_poly.type
_entity_poly.pdbx_seq_one_letter_code
_entity_poly.pdbx_strand_id
1 'polypeptide(L)'
;MEGRIHPNPEKAKDFMSHRLFWERTGFKDPYSAQEQREFSKCDHECRDEKHNTSDNPSKSYCEMPLFHDLLDPSKTLPNECGYISLD
;
A
#
# COMPACT_ATOMS: atom_id res chain seq x y z
N MET A 1 -28.13 29.18 15.69
CA MET A 1 -27.34 29.61 14.52
C MET A 1 -26.63 28.38 14.01
N GLU A 2 -27.29 27.60 13.15
CA GLU A 2 -26.76 26.34 12.64
C GLU A 2 -25.81 26.67 11.48
N GLY A 3 -24.50 26.56 11.75
CA GLY A 3 -23.47 26.77 10.75
C GLY A 3 -23.56 25.68 9.69
N ARG A 4 -24.03 26.06 8.51
CA ARG A 4 -24.14 25.18 7.34
C ARG A 4 -22.73 24.73 6.92
N ILE A 5 -22.27 23.58 7.39
CA ILE A 5 -21.02 22.94 6.98
C ILE A 5 -21.24 22.32 5.59
N HIS A 6 -21.23 23.15 4.55
CA HIS A 6 -21.27 22.68 3.17
C HIS A 6 -19.87 22.79 2.57
N PRO A 7 -19.38 21.75 1.86
CA PRO A 7 -18.09 21.83 1.18
C PRO A 7 -18.15 22.94 0.14
N ASN A 8 -17.24 23.91 0.21
CA ASN A 8 -17.12 24.97 -0.78
C ASN A 8 -16.24 24.46 -1.94
N PRO A 9 -16.81 24.17 -3.12
CA PRO A 9 -16.06 23.61 -4.25
C PRO A 9 -15.11 24.63 -4.91
N GLU A 10 -15.35 25.93 -4.72
CA GLU A 10 -14.55 27.01 -5.33
C GLU A 10 -13.30 27.33 -4.50
N LYS A 11 -13.23 26.83 -3.26
CA LYS A 11 -12.05 26.97 -2.41
C LYS A 11 -11.13 25.79 -2.64
N ALA A 12 -9.88 26.07 -3.04
CA ALA A 12 -8.83 25.06 -3.06
C ALA A 12 -8.79 24.36 -1.69
N LYS A 13 -9.01 23.04 -1.69
CA LYS A 13 -8.89 22.24 -0.48
C LYS A 13 -7.41 22.26 -0.10
N ASP A 14 -7.12 22.60 1.14
CA ASP A 14 -5.79 22.33 1.69
C ASP A 14 -5.60 20.81 1.65
N PHE A 15 -4.81 20.32 0.68
CA PHE A 15 -4.49 18.90 0.58
C PHE A 15 -3.60 18.53 1.77
N MET A 16 -4.22 18.22 2.91
CA MET A 16 -3.54 17.59 4.02
C MET A 16 -3.49 16.10 3.77
N SER A 17 -2.28 15.53 3.74
CA SER A 17 -2.12 14.08 3.78
C SER A 17 -2.63 13.54 5.13
N HIS A 18 -3.08 12.28 5.14
CA HIS A 18 -3.47 11.60 6.40
C HIS A 18 -2.35 11.64 7.44
N ARG A 19 -1.09 11.54 7.00
CA ARG A 19 0.08 11.71 7.86
C ARG A 19 0.10 13.08 8.55
N LEU A 20 -0.04 14.16 7.78
CA LEU A 20 0.00 15.53 8.33
C LEU A 20 -1.18 15.80 9.27
N PHE A 21 -2.34 15.24 8.96
CA PHE A 21 -3.53 15.31 9.82
C PHE A 21 -3.33 14.57 11.16
N TRP A 22 -2.76 13.36 11.14
CA TRP A 22 -2.47 12.58 12.33
C TRP A 22 -1.41 13.23 13.21
N GLU A 23 -0.34 13.76 12.62
CA GLU A 23 0.69 14.54 13.33
C GLU A 23 0.06 15.76 14.05
N ARG A 24 -0.85 16.49 13.37
CA ARG A 24 -1.51 17.68 13.94
C ARG A 24 -2.55 17.38 15.02
N THR A 25 -3.27 16.27 14.89
CA THR A 25 -4.27 15.86 15.88
C THR A 25 -3.64 15.17 17.09
N GLY A 26 -2.33 14.93 17.07
CA GLY A 26 -1.63 14.19 18.10
C GLY A 26 -2.00 12.71 18.11
N PHE A 27 -2.53 12.19 16.99
CA PHE A 27 -2.80 10.78 16.84
C PHE A 27 -1.47 10.02 16.93
N LYS A 28 -1.38 9.16 17.95
CA LYS A 28 -0.28 8.22 18.10
C LYS A 28 -0.73 6.91 17.46
N ASP A 29 -0.01 6.51 16.42
CA ASP A 29 -0.21 5.20 15.83
C ASP A 29 -0.06 4.13 16.92
N PRO A 30 -1.11 3.32 17.20
CA PRO A 30 -1.07 2.30 18.24
C PRO A 30 -0.17 1.11 17.86
N TYR A 31 0.21 1.00 16.59
CA TYR A 31 1.04 -0.09 16.09
C TYR A 31 2.52 0.18 16.37
N SER A 32 3.25 -0.90 16.64
CA SER A 32 4.70 -0.84 16.80
C SER A 32 5.39 -0.41 15.52
N ALA A 33 6.63 0.07 15.63
CA ALA A 33 7.45 0.42 14.47
C ALA A 33 7.68 -0.78 13.52
N GLN A 34 7.57 -2.01 14.02
CA GLN A 34 7.64 -3.20 13.18
C GLN A 34 6.36 -3.38 12.36
N GLU A 35 5.19 -3.31 13.01
CA GLU A 35 3.89 -3.41 12.33
C GLU A 35 3.71 -2.30 11.30
N GLN A 36 4.08 -1.06 11.64
CA GLN A 36 4.05 0.05 10.68
C GLN A 36 4.91 -0.21 9.44
N ARG A 37 6.08 -0.86 9.59
CA ARG A 37 6.90 -1.27 8.45
C ARG A 37 6.23 -2.37 7.63
N GLU A 38 5.60 -3.35 8.26
CA GLU A 38 4.87 -4.39 7.53
C GLU A 38 3.68 -3.79 6.77
N PHE A 39 2.90 -2.88 7.37
CA PHE A 39 1.79 -2.20 6.69
C PHE A 39 2.22 -1.24 5.59
N SER A 40 3.49 -0.86 5.55
CA SER A 40 4.04 -0.06 4.46
C SER A 40 4.41 -0.89 3.22
N LYS A 41 4.37 -2.22 3.31
CA LYS A 41 4.66 -3.13 2.19
C LYS A 41 3.41 -3.49 1.40
N CYS A 42 3.63 -3.92 0.15
CA CYS A 42 2.57 -4.43 -0.70
C CYS A 42 2.04 -5.78 -0.19
N ASP A 43 0.71 -5.95 -0.19
CA ASP A 43 0.00 -7.17 0.23
C ASP A 43 0.00 -8.28 -0.84
N HIS A 44 0.67 -8.06 -1.97
CA HIS A 44 0.75 -9.04 -3.04
C HIS A 44 1.50 -10.30 -2.60
N GLU A 45 0.79 -11.42 -2.60
CA GLU A 45 1.35 -12.75 -2.39
C GLU A 45 1.90 -13.33 -3.70
N CYS A 46 3.15 -13.79 -3.67
CA CYS A 46 3.78 -14.46 -4.78
C CYS A 46 3.08 -15.80 -5.07
N ARG A 47 2.66 -15.99 -6.33
CA ARG A 47 1.94 -17.20 -6.78
C ARG A 47 2.85 -18.36 -7.22
N ASP A 48 4.17 -18.22 -7.12
CA ASP A 48 5.11 -19.26 -7.54
C ASP A 48 4.95 -20.52 -6.66
N GLU A 49 4.88 -21.70 -7.30
CA GLU A 49 4.69 -22.99 -6.63
C GLU A 49 5.81 -23.30 -5.63
N LYS A 50 7.00 -22.70 -5.80
CA LYS A 50 8.13 -22.81 -4.86
C LYS A 50 7.80 -22.32 -3.45
N HIS A 51 6.84 -21.40 -3.32
CA HIS A 51 6.39 -20.85 -2.03
C HIS A 51 5.16 -21.58 -1.47
N ASN A 52 4.61 -22.55 -2.21
CA ASN A 52 3.40 -23.32 -1.88
C ASN A 52 3.71 -24.76 -1.42
N THR A 53 4.95 -25.07 -1.05
CA THR A 53 5.34 -26.42 -0.63
C THR A 53 4.71 -26.82 0.72
N SER A 54 3.98 -27.94 0.69
CA SER A 54 3.05 -28.43 1.71
C SER A 54 3.60 -28.74 3.11
N ASP A 55 4.89 -28.53 3.38
CA ASP A 55 5.48 -28.81 4.69
C ASP A 55 5.42 -27.60 5.63
N ASN A 56 5.46 -26.38 5.07
CA ASN A 56 5.16 -25.12 5.76
C ASN A 56 4.79 -24.08 4.68
N PRO A 57 3.50 -23.72 4.48
CA PRO A 57 3.10 -22.75 3.47
C PRO A 57 3.58 -21.34 3.87
N SER A 58 4.86 -21.08 3.64
CA SER A 58 5.48 -19.78 3.86
C SER A 58 5.14 -18.89 2.67
N LYS A 59 3.89 -18.40 2.70
CA LYS A 59 3.39 -17.36 1.79
C LYS A 59 4.44 -16.26 1.71
N SER A 60 4.98 -16.05 0.51
CA SER A 60 6.00 -15.05 0.27
C SER A 60 5.32 -13.80 -0.27
N TYR A 61 5.47 -12.68 0.43
CA TYR A 61 4.85 -11.41 0.07
C TYR A 61 5.86 -10.47 -0.60
N CYS A 62 5.34 -9.52 -1.36
CA CYS A 62 6.14 -8.46 -1.95
C CYS A 62 6.80 -7.60 -0.85
N GLU A 63 8.12 -7.41 -0.94
CA GLU A 63 8.88 -6.58 0.01
C GLU A 63 8.92 -5.10 -0.38
N MET A 64 8.33 -4.74 -1.51
CA MET A 64 8.30 -3.38 -2.03
C MET A 64 7.27 -2.51 -1.28
N PRO A 65 7.42 -1.17 -1.28
CA PRO A 65 6.46 -0.25 -0.69
C PRO A 65 5.05 -0.40 -1.31
N LEU A 66 3.99 -0.18 -0.54
CA LEU A 66 2.59 -0.33 -0.97
C LEU A 66 2.26 0.40 -2.29
N PHE A 67 2.91 1.54 -2.55
CA PHE A 67 2.76 2.34 -3.78
C PHE A 67 4.00 2.27 -4.66
N HIS A 68 4.51 1.08 -4.92
CA HIS A 68 5.57 0.91 -5.91
C HIS A 68 5.03 0.97 -7.33
N ASP A 69 5.87 1.40 -8.28
CA ASP A 69 5.51 1.35 -9.70
C ASP A 69 5.15 -0.07 -10.12
N LEU A 70 4.21 -0.17 -11.07
CA LEU A 70 3.93 -1.45 -11.72
C LEU A 70 5.19 -1.96 -12.40
N LEU A 71 5.34 -3.28 -12.43
CA LEU A 71 6.38 -3.89 -13.25
C LEU A 71 6.17 -3.48 -14.70
N ASP A 72 7.22 -3.00 -15.32
CA ASP A 72 7.22 -2.62 -16.73
C ASP A 72 6.86 -3.85 -17.59
N PRO A 73 5.73 -3.82 -18.34
CA PRO A 73 5.28 -4.95 -19.14
C PRO A 73 6.25 -5.33 -20.27
N SER A 74 7.16 -4.43 -20.63
CA SER A 74 8.21 -4.63 -21.62
C SER A 74 9.47 -5.29 -21.03
N LYS A 75 9.56 -5.47 -19.71
CA LYS A 75 10.66 -6.20 -19.07
C LYS A 75 10.28 -7.66 -18.87
N THR A 76 11.18 -8.56 -19.25
CA THR A 76 11.05 -10.00 -19.00
C THR A 76 10.90 -10.21 -17.49
N LEU A 77 9.82 -10.90 -17.08
CA LEU A 77 9.59 -11.22 -15.68
C LEU A 77 10.78 -11.99 -15.12
N PRO A 78 11.23 -11.69 -13.89
CA PRO A 78 12.16 -12.58 -13.19
C PRO A 78 11.57 -13.99 -13.18
N ASN A 79 12.31 -15.00 -13.64
CA ASN A 79 11.86 -16.39 -13.83
C ASN A 79 10.79 -16.65 -14.92
N GLU A 80 10.44 -15.69 -15.79
CA GLU A 80 9.39 -15.87 -16.82
C GLU A 80 8.02 -16.28 -16.28
N CYS A 81 7.76 -16.08 -14.98
CA CYS A 81 6.54 -16.53 -14.31
C CYS A 81 5.67 -15.33 -13.91
N GLY A 82 4.52 -15.14 -14.59
CA GLY A 82 3.53 -14.09 -14.28
C GLY A 82 2.92 -13.42 -15.53
N TYR A 83 1.96 -12.52 -15.30
CA TYR A 83 1.36 -11.66 -16.33
C TYR A 83 1.20 -10.25 -15.75
N ILE A 84 1.55 -9.22 -16.55
CA ILE A 84 1.40 -7.82 -16.17
C ILE A 84 0.11 -7.32 -16.84
N SER A 85 -0.90 -7.02 -16.02
CA SER A 85 -2.14 -6.42 -16.52
C SER A 85 -1.88 -5.01 -17.05
N LEU A 86 -2.40 -4.72 -18.24
CA LEU A 86 -2.27 -3.42 -18.94
C LEU A 86 -3.41 -2.44 -18.62
N ASP A 87 -4.22 -2.72 -17.59
CA ASP A 87 -5.38 -1.91 -17.19
C ASP A 87 -4.97 -0.71 -16.33
#